data_AF-A0A5E4Z120-F1
#
_entry.id   AF-A0A5E4Z120-F1
#
_cell.length_a   1.000
_cell.length_b   1.000
_cell.length_c   1.000
_cell.angle_alpha   90.00
_cell.angle_beta   90.00
_cell.angle_gamma   90.00
#
_symmetry.space_group_name_H-M   'P 1'
#
loop_
_entity.id
_entity.type
_entity.pdbx_description
1 polymer ?
#
loop_
_entity_poly.entity_id
_entity_poly.type
_entity_poly.pdbx_seq_one_letter_code
_entity_poly.pdbx_strand_id
1 'polypeptide(L)'
;MLNSSSMQNLISALHKPLYSDIDVRKHLPQKRPLLAHYTSVDNLRNIVVGEELWLSNPLSMNDYEELYFGLHHGLQAIRAHKDLTQACEALGCYNEFTSALDACSHRFDSEHALDTYVACFSEHDPIRDADGRLSMWRGYGGNGSGAAIVIDTAQLNMTELSPFLIAPVEYLSTEARLAWINLRLDLFTTTLQQLQINKNNAGLAAAMLFQRLLQASLFSKHHGFAEEQEWRVVYFPDRDRESILKSMFSYWIGPGGVQPKLKFRLVPLTGITAPDFGLERLVHSIILGPIHNALSRRATLRMLELERPSLANRLRVSSTPFRPT
;
A
#
# COMPACT_ATOMS: atom_id res chain seq x y z
N MET A 1 -12.93 9.80 31.92
CA MET A 1 -12.06 8.86 31.18
C MET A 1 -12.80 7.54 31.05
N LEU A 2 -12.93 7.01 29.83
CA LEU A 2 -13.51 5.68 29.60
C LEU A 2 -12.56 4.61 30.16
N ASN A 3 -13.08 3.56 30.79
CA ASN A 3 -12.26 2.39 31.15
C ASN A 3 -11.84 1.64 29.87
N SER A 4 -10.77 0.84 29.92
CA SER A 4 -10.17 0.18 28.73
C SER A 4 -11.17 -0.66 27.94
N SER A 5 -12.07 -1.38 28.62
CA SER A 5 -13.12 -2.19 27.99
C SER A 5 -14.16 -1.34 27.23
N SER A 6 -14.61 -0.22 27.82
CA SER A 6 -15.56 0.68 27.15
C SER A 6 -14.96 1.38 25.92
N MET A 7 -13.66 1.70 25.96
CA MET A 7 -12.94 2.24 24.80
C MET A 7 -12.82 1.21 23.67
N GLN A 8 -12.50 -0.04 23.99
CA GLN A 8 -12.42 -1.11 22.99
C GLN A 8 -13.78 -1.38 22.33
N ASN A 9 -14.87 -1.38 23.11
CA ASN A 9 -16.22 -1.55 22.57
C ASN A 9 -16.58 -0.41 21.61
N LEU A 10 -16.25 0.83 21.97
CA LEU A 10 -16.46 1.99 21.11
C LEU A 10 -15.68 1.88 19.79
N ILE A 11 -14.39 1.54 19.86
CA ILE A 11 -13.54 1.33 18.66
C ILE A 11 -14.15 0.23 17.78
N SER A 12 -14.53 -0.91 18.37
CA SER A 12 -15.12 -2.01 17.61
C SER A 12 -16.43 -1.61 16.93
N ALA A 13 -17.27 -0.82 17.60
CA ALA A 13 -18.54 -0.37 17.04
C ALA A 13 -18.35 0.62 15.89
N LEU A 14 -17.42 1.58 16.03
CA LEU A 14 -17.07 2.54 14.97
C LEU A 14 -16.31 1.91 13.80
N HIS A 15 -15.56 0.83 14.05
CA HIS A 15 -14.84 0.10 13.00
C HIS A 15 -15.81 -0.58 12.01
N LYS A 16 -16.92 -1.14 12.50
CA LYS A 16 -17.88 -1.88 11.66
C LYS A 16 -18.42 -1.09 10.45
N PRO A 17 -19.00 0.12 10.58
CA PRO A 17 -19.49 0.86 9.42
C PRO A 17 -18.39 1.25 8.43
N LEU A 18 -17.17 1.49 8.94
CA LEU A 18 -16.03 1.95 8.16
C LEU A 18 -15.37 0.84 7.33
N TYR A 19 -15.34 -0.40 7.83
CA TYR A 19 -14.56 -1.49 7.26
C TYR A 19 -15.39 -2.68 6.79
N SER A 20 -16.73 -2.58 6.84
CA SER A 20 -17.64 -3.68 6.45
C SER A 20 -17.60 -4.07 4.97
N ASP A 21 -17.00 -3.25 4.11
CA ASP A 21 -16.79 -3.56 2.69
C ASP A 21 -15.58 -4.44 2.40
N ILE A 22 -14.65 -4.54 3.34
CA ILE A 22 -13.42 -5.29 3.11
C ILE A 22 -13.74 -6.79 3.09
N ASP A 23 -13.68 -7.38 1.90
CA ASP A 23 -13.72 -8.84 1.77
C ASP A 23 -12.38 -9.43 2.20
N VAL A 24 -12.31 -9.86 3.46
CA VAL A 24 -11.11 -10.45 4.06
C VAL A 24 -10.55 -11.63 3.25
N ARG A 25 -11.38 -12.34 2.47
CA ARG A 25 -10.94 -13.47 1.64
C ARG A 25 -10.04 -13.04 0.47
N LYS A 26 -10.06 -11.77 0.10
CA LYS A 26 -9.19 -11.20 -0.94
C LYS A 26 -7.87 -10.65 -0.37
N HIS A 27 -7.74 -10.57 0.95
CA HIS A 27 -6.65 -9.89 1.65
C HIS A 27 -5.74 -10.89 2.36
N LEU A 28 -4.53 -10.46 2.73
CA LEU A 28 -3.69 -11.24 3.64
C LEU A 28 -4.32 -11.27 5.04
N PRO A 29 -4.21 -12.39 5.79
CA PRO A 29 -3.51 -13.63 5.44
C PRO A 29 -4.35 -14.67 4.67
N GLN A 30 -5.64 -14.42 4.39
CA GLN A 30 -6.54 -15.40 3.76
C GLN A 30 -6.19 -15.67 2.29
N LYS A 31 -5.78 -14.64 1.54
CA LYS A 31 -5.23 -14.77 0.20
C LYS A 31 -3.73 -14.53 0.25
N ARG A 32 -2.96 -15.49 -0.27
CA ARG A 32 -1.49 -15.44 -0.36
C ARG A 32 -1.04 -15.65 -1.81
N PRO A 33 -1.19 -14.63 -2.68
CA PRO A 33 -0.80 -14.76 -4.07
C PRO A 33 0.73 -14.63 -4.23
N LEU A 34 1.26 -15.06 -5.37
CA LEU A 34 2.57 -14.57 -5.82
C LEU A 34 2.40 -13.13 -6.31
N LEU A 35 3.38 -12.28 -6.02
CA LEU A 35 3.36 -10.86 -6.39
C LEU A 35 4.61 -10.51 -7.18
N ALA A 36 4.47 -9.86 -8.33
CA ALA A 36 5.58 -9.46 -9.20
C ALA A 36 5.87 -7.97 -9.09
N HIS A 37 7.11 -7.63 -8.72
CA HIS A 37 7.64 -6.26 -8.77
C HIS A 37 8.41 -6.06 -10.08
N TYR A 38 7.84 -5.31 -11.01
CA TYR A 38 8.49 -4.96 -12.27
C TYR A 38 9.37 -3.73 -12.07
N THR A 39 10.61 -3.82 -12.53
CA THR A 39 11.62 -2.79 -12.28
C THR A 39 12.77 -2.85 -13.29
N SER A 40 13.75 -1.95 -13.19
CA SER A 40 14.95 -1.99 -14.02
C SER A 40 15.93 -3.07 -13.56
N VAL A 41 16.84 -3.52 -14.43
CA VAL A 41 17.92 -4.44 -14.03
C VAL A 41 18.85 -3.82 -12.99
N ASP A 42 19.05 -2.50 -13.04
CA ASP A 42 19.82 -1.77 -12.02
C ASP A 42 19.16 -1.85 -10.64
N ASN A 43 17.85 -1.61 -10.57
CA ASN A 43 17.12 -1.70 -9.31
C ASN A 43 17.00 -3.14 -8.82
N LEU A 44 16.90 -4.13 -9.71
CA LEU A 44 17.06 -5.55 -9.34
C LEU A 44 18.40 -5.76 -8.63
N ARG A 45 19.49 -5.23 -9.17
CA ARG A 45 20.82 -5.32 -8.52
C ARG A 45 20.81 -4.64 -7.16
N ASN A 46 20.22 -3.44 -7.03
CA ASN A 46 20.15 -2.72 -5.76
C ASN A 46 19.38 -3.52 -4.69
N ILE A 47 18.25 -4.15 -5.05
CA ILE A 47 17.49 -5.02 -4.16
C ILE A 47 18.30 -6.25 -3.74
N VAL A 48 18.99 -6.88 -4.70
CA VAL A 48 19.77 -8.11 -4.44
C VAL A 48 21.00 -7.83 -3.58
N VAL A 49 21.75 -6.77 -3.87
CA VAL A 49 22.99 -6.42 -3.17
C VAL A 49 22.70 -5.79 -1.80
N GLY A 50 21.69 -4.92 -1.73
CA GLY A 50 21.33 -4.24 -0.49
C GLY A 50 20.41 -5.07 0.42
N GLU A 51 19.88 -6.19 -0.08
CA GLU A 51 18.84 -6.99 0.59
C GLU A 51 17.67 -6.11 1.08
N GLU A 52 17.26 -5.15 0.26
CA GLU A 52 16.31 -4.12 0.65
C GLU A 52 15.26 -3.90 -0.44
N LEU A 53 14.00 -3.77 -0.01
CA LEU A 53 12.91 -3.34 -0.88
C LEU A 53 12.72 -1.84 -0.72
N TRP A 54 12.69 -1.11 -1.83
CA TRP A 54 12.55 0.35 -1.80
C TRP A 54 11.08 0.74 -1.95
N LEU A 55 10.52 1.33 -0.90
CA LEU A 55 9.20 1.94 -0.95
C LEU A 55 9.36 3.44 -1.26
N SER A 56 8.45 3.95 -2.08
CA SER A 56 8.45 5.32 -2.59
C SER A 56 7.32 6.13 -1.97
N ASN A 57 7.52 7.44 -1.81
CA ASN A 57 6.44 8.32 -1.44
C ASN A 57 5.38 8.36 -2.56
N PRO A 58 4.08 8.14 -2.28
CA PRO A 58 3.03 8.10 -3.29
C PRO A 58 2.86 9.43 -4.05
N LEU A 59 3.23 10.56 -3.45
CA LEU A 59 3.22 11.87 -4.12
C LEU A 59 4.34 12.02 -5.16
N SER A 60 5.31 11.12 -5.17
CA SER A 60 6.39 11.04 -6.16
C SER A 60 6.17 9.92 -7.18
N MET A 61 5.00 9.29 -7.19
CA MET A 61 4.65 8.17 -8.08
C MET A 61 3.72 8.63 -9.19
N ASN A 62 3.64 7.86 -10.27
CA ASN A 62 2.75 8.13 -11.41
C ASN A 62 1.26 8.22 -11.01
N ASP A 63 0.90 7.62 -9.87
CA ASP A 63 -0.47 7.52 -9.37
C ASP A 63 -0.79 8.54 -8.27
N TYR A 64 -0.05 9.65 -8.16
CA TYR A 64 -0.29 10.66 -7.12
C TYR A 64 -1.73 11.19 -7.12
N GLU A 65 -2.38 11.20 -8.29
CA GLU A 65 -3.77 11.62 -8.47
C GLU A 65 -4.75 10.76 -7.67
N GLU A 66 -4.45 9.49 -7.41
CA GLU A 66 -5.36 8.59 -6.68
C GLU A 66 -5.41 8.93 -5.19
N LEU A 67 -4.25 9.24 -4.61
CA LEU A 67 -4.16 9.74 -3.23
C LEU A 67 -4.88 11.09 -3.10
N TYR A 68 -4.58 12.01 -4.03
CA TYR A 68 -5.20 13.33 -4.05
C TYR A 68 -6.71 13.24 -4.21
N PHE A 69 -7.20 12.43 -5.17
CA PHE A 69 -8.62 12.20 -5.41
C PHE A 69 -9.32 11.71 -4.15
N GLY A 70 -8.82 10.63 -3.53
CA GLY A 70 -9.49 10.01 -2.39
C GLY A 70 -9.56 10.92 -1.16
N LEU A 71 -8.46 11.61 -0.82
CA LEU A 71 -8.45 12.53 0.32
C LEU A 71 -9.24 13.81 0.06
N HIS A 72 -9.05 14.45 -1.09
CA HIS A 72 -9.72 15.71 -1.42
C HIS A 72 -11.24 15.53 -1.48
N HIS A 73 -11.72 14.55 -2.24
CA HIS A 73 -13.15 14.30 -2.36
C HIS A 73 -13.74 13.71 -1.08
N GLY A 74 -12.99 12.89 -0.33
CA GLY A 74 -13.41 12.35 0.96
C GLY A 74 -13.65 13.46 1.99
N LEU A 75 -12.70 14.37 2.16
CA LEU A 75 -12.82 15.50 3.09
C LEU A 75 -13.92 16.47 2.65
N GLN A 76 -14.04 16.73 1.35
CA GLN A 76 -15.12 17.55 0.81
C GLN A 76 -16.50 16.92 1.09
N ALA A 77 -16.63 15.61 0.87
CA ALA A 77 -17.87 14.88 1.13
C ALA A 77 -18.24 14.91 2.61
N ILE A 78 -17.27 14.71 3.53
CA ILE A 78 -17.52 14.83 4.98
C ILE A 78 -18.09 16.22 5.31
N ARG A 79 -17.43 17.28 4.83
CA ARG A 79 -17.84 18.67 5.12
C ARG A 79 -19.19 19.02 4.51
N ALA A 80 -19.57 18.40 3.41
CA ALA A 80 -20.86 18.59 2.74
C ALA A 80 -21.98 17.67 3.28
N HIS A 81 -21.66 16.70 4.15
CA HIS A 81 -22.61 15.69 4.61
C HIS A 81 -23.57 16.25 5.68
N LYS A 82 -24.80 16.59 5.26
CA LYS A 82 -25.80 17.24 6.12
C LYS A 82 -26.19 16.40 7.33
N ASP A 83 -26.42 15.11 7.13
CA ASP A 83 -26.88 14.22 8.20
C ASP A 83 -25.80 14.01 9.26
N LEU A 84 -24.53 14.00 8.85
CA LEU A 84 -23.39 13.90 9.77
C LEU A 84 -23.26 15.18 10.59
N THR A 85 -23.39 16.33 9.94
CA THR A 85 -23.40 17.64 10.58
C THR A 85 -24.50 17.71 11.63
N GLN A 86 -25.75 17.42 11.23
CA GLN A 86 -26.91 17.46 12.12
C GLN A 86 -26.78 16.46 13.27
N ALA A 87 -26.25 15.25 13.01
CA ALA A 87 -26.01 14.26 14.07
C ALA A 87 -25.00 14.79 15.11
N CYS A 88 -23.88 15.35 14.67
CA CYS A 88 -22.87 15.89 15.56
C CYS A 88 -23.37 17.13 16.34
N GLU A 89 -24.20 17.98 15.72
CA GLU A 89 -24.84 19.12 16.39
C GLU A 89 -25.84 18.67 17.46
N ALA A 90 -26.72 17.71 17.13
CA ALA A 90 -27.69 17.16 18.07
C ALA A 90 -27.02 16.46 19.27
N LEU A 91 -25.86 15.84 19.03
CA LEU A 91 -25.02 15.22 20.05
C LEU A 91 -24.12 16.23 20.80
N GLY A 92 -24.12 17.50 20.39
CA GLY A 92 -23.32 18.56 21.00
C GLY A 92 -21.81 18.37 20.86
N CYS A 93 -21.35 17.67 19.83
CA CYS A 93 -19.94 17.31 19.63
C CYS A 93 -19.35 17.77 18.28
N TYR A 94 -20.09 18.60 17.53
CA TYR A 94 -19.70 19.11 16.21
C TYR A 94 -18.33 19.79 16.20
N ASN A 95 -18.06 20.69 17.15
CA ASN A 95 -16.80 21.43 17.18
C ASN A 95 -15.61 20.51 17.43
N GLU A 96 -15.75 19.57 18.38
CA GLU A 96 -14.71 18.60 18.71
C GLU A 96 -14.45 17.63 17.55
N PHE A 97 -15.50 17.19 16.86
CA PHE A 97 -15.38 16.33 15.67
C PHE A 97 -14.65 17.04 14.53
N THR A 98 -15.10 18.23 14.15
CA THR A 98 -14.52 18.98 13.01
C THR A 98 -13.10 19.42 13.31
N SER A 99 -12.82 19.92 14.52
CA SER A 99 -11.46 20.30 14.92
C SER A 99 -10.51 19.10 14.88
N ALA A 100 -10.96 17.92 15.31
CA ALA A 100 -10.15 16.71 15.25
C ALA A 100 -9.92 16.24 13.80
N LEU A 101 -10.92 16.36 12.93
CA LEU A 101 -10.78 16.04 11.51
C LEU A 101 -9.75 16.95 10.83
N ASP A 102 -9.84 18.27 11.06
CA ASP A 102 -8.89 19.25 10.52
C ASP A 102 -7.49 19.02 11.08
N ALA A 103 -7.35 18.68 12.37
CA ALA A 103 -6.07 18.30 12.96
C ALA A 103 -5.48 17.04 12.32
N CYS A 104 -6.30 16.03 12.01
CA CYS A 104 -5.85 14.82 11.31
C CYS A 104 -5.36 15.15 9.89
N SER A 105 -6.10 15.98 9.15
CA SER A 105 -5.72 16.43 7.80
C SER A 105 -4.41 17.22 7.85
N HIS A 106 -4.30 18.20 8.74
CA HIS A 106 -3.10 19.01 8.89
C HIS A 106 -1.88 18.16 9.26
N ARG A 107 -2.04 17.23 10.21
CA ARG A 107 -0.96 16.31 10.61
C ARG A 107 -0.53 15.43 9.44
N PHE A 108 -1.47 14.95 8.63
CA PHE A 108 -1.12 14.22 7.43
C PHE A 108 -0.29 15.10 6.49
N ASP A 109 -0.76 16.31 6.14
CA ASP A 109 -0.08 17.18 5.19
C ASP A 109 1.32 17.62 5.66
N SER A 110 1.47 17.91 6.97
CA SER A 110 2.72 18.45 7.54
C SER A 110 3.74 17.39 7.97
N GLU A 111 3.30 16.21 8.40
CA GLU A 111 4.17 15.19 8.99
C GLU A 111 4.15 13.88 8.20
N HIS A 112 2.97 13.34 7.88
CA HIS A 112 2.88 11.98 7.33
C HIS A 112 2.90 11.91 5.80
N ALA A 113 2.59 12.99 5.10
CA ALA A 113 2.61 13.05 3.64
C ALA A 113 4.03 12.81 3.12
N LEU A 114 5.05 13.26 3.85
CA LEU A 114 6.46 13.00 3.55
C LEU A 114 6.86 11.54 3.84
N ASP A 115 6.34 10.98 4.94
CA ASP A 115 6.77 9.68 5.49
C ASP A 115 5.79 8.52 5.25
N THR A 116 4.82 8.69 4.35
CA THR A 116 4.02 7.58 3.82
C THR A 116 4.76 6.97 2.63
N TYR A 117 5.00 5.66 2.66
CA TYR A 117 5.76 4.98 1.60
C TYR A 117 5.02 3.75 1.08
N VAL A 118 5.09 3.52 -0.23
CA VAL A 118 4.40 2.46 -0.95
C VAL A 118 5.38 1.66 -1.81
N ALA A 119 5.27 0.33 -1.77
CA ALA A 119 5.78 -0.53 -2.84
C ALA A 119 4.61 -1.23 -3.53
N CYS A 120 4.65 -1.23 -4.86
CA CYS A 120 3.60 -1.78 -5.70
C CYS A 120 4.06 -3.06 -6.39
N PHE A 121 3.12 -4.00 -6.49
CA PHE A 121 3.30 -5.29 -7.11
C PHE A 121 2.09 -5.61 -7.96
N SER A 122 2.26 -6.42 -9.00
CA SER A 122 1.15 -7.01 -9.76
C SER A 122 0.93 -8.44 -9.29
N GLU A 123 -0.32 -8.86 -9.09
CA GLU A 123 -0.63 -10.27 -8.83
C GLU A 123 -0.10 -11.15 -9.98
N HIS A 124 0.64 -12.19 -9.63
CA HIS A 124 1.32 -13.06 -10.59
C HIS A 124 0.70 -14.46 -10.56
N ASP A 125 0.03 -14.84 -11.65
CA ASP A 125 -0.39 -16.22 -11.87
C ASP A 125 0.74 -17.01 -12.56
N PRO A 126 1.28 -18.08 -11.94
CA PRO A 126 2.43 -18.80 -12.49
C PRO A 126 2.12 -19.54 -13.80
N ILE A 127 0.83 -19.70 -14.16
CA ILE A 127 0.38 -20.34 -15.39
C ILE A 127 0.05 -19.29 -16.44
N ARG A 128 -0.78 -18.29 -16.10
CA ARG A 128 -1.27 -17.28 -17.05
C ARG A 128 -0.25 -16.18 -17.33
N ASP A 129 0.53 -15.83 -16.32
CA ASP A 129 1.51 -14.74 -16.36
C ASP A 129 2.94 -15.25 -16.24
N ALA A 130 3.21 -16.51 -16.64
CA ALA A 130 4.51 -17.17 -16.47
C ALA A 130 5.71 -16.32 -16.96
N ASP A 131 5.49 -15.55 -18.02
CA ASP A 131 6.46 -14.64 -18.66
C ASP A 131 6.34 -13.17 -18.24
N GLY A 132 5.48 -12.88 -17.26
CA GLY A 132 5.05 -11.55 -16.88
C GLY A 132 3.99 -10.97 -17.83
N ARG A 133 3.49 -9.79 -17.48
CA ARG A 133 2.42 -9.10 -18.21
C ARG A 133 2.97 -8.05 -19.15
N LEU A 134 2.39 -7.99 -20.36
CA LEU A 134 2.85 -7.10 -21.42
C LEU A 134 2.75 -5.61 -21.03
N SER A 135 1.64 -5.21 -20.43
CA SER A 135 1.43 -3.88 -19.87
C SER A 135 2.48 -3.52 -18.83
N MET A 136 2.81 -4.45 -17.93
CA MET A 136 3.75 -4.24 -16.84
C MET A 136 5.17 -4.14 -17.38
N TRP A 137 5.53 -4.92 -18.39
CA TRP A 137 6.78 -4.76 -19.12
C TRP A 137 6.91 -3.37 -19.75
N ARG A 138 5.81 -2.84 -20.33
CA ARG A 138 5.78 -1.50 -20.93
C ARG A 138 5.89 -0.39 -19.88
N GLY A 139 5.03 -0.42 -18.87
CA GLY A 139 4.91 0.64 -17.88
C GLY A 139 6.04 0.67 -16.86
N TYR A 140 6.49 -0.50 -16.39
CA TYR A 140 7.34 -0.61 -15.19
C TYR A 140 8.59 -1.45 -15.40
N GLY A 141 8.57 -2.41 -16.33
CA GLY A 141 9.69 -3.27 -16.69
C GLY A 141 10.63 -2.66 -17.72
N GLY A 142 10.82 -1.34 -17.71
CA GLY A 142 11.74 -0.63 -18.61
C GLY A 142 11.46 -0.85 -20.10
N ASN A 143 10.18 -0.84 -20.51
CA ASN A 143 9.75 -1.16 -21.88
C ASN A 143 10.33 -2.49 -22.38
N GLY A 144 10.31 -3.51 -21.51
CA GLY A 144 10.80 -4.87 -21.78
C GLY A 144 12.29 -5.12 -21.55
N SER A 145 13.07 -4.11 -21.15
CA SER A 145 14.51 -4.20 -20.83
C SER A 145 14.82 -4.41 -19.33
N GLY A 146 13.78 -4.43 -18.50
CA GLY A 146 13.88 -4.58 -17.07
C GLY A 146 13.82 -6.03 -16.59
N ALA A 147 13.43 -6.20 -15.33
CA ALA A 147 13.19 -7.48 -14.72
C ALA A 147 11.92 -7.44 -13.85
N ALA A 148 11.36 -8.60 -13.55
CA ALA A 148 10.30 -8.77 -12.56
C ALA A 148 10.81 -9.69 -11.44
N ILE A 149 10.69 -9.22 -10.20
CA ILE A 149 10.97 -10.03 -9.00
C ILE A 149 9.64 -10.56 -8.49
N VAL A 150 9.43 -11.87 -8.62
CA VAL A 150 8.24 -12.54 -8.11
C VAL A 150 8.50 -12.95 -6.67
N ILE A 151 7.70 -12.45 -5.73
CA ILE A 151 7.77 -12.79 -4.31
C ILE A 151 6.65 -13.74 -3.91
N ASP A 152 6.93 -14.59 -2.92
CA ASP A 152 5.95 -15.48 -2.30
C ASP A 152 5.41 -14.87 -1.01
N THR A 153 4.15 -14.42 -1.04
CA THR A 153 3.51 -13.83 0.14
C THR A 153 3.18 -14.86 1.21
N ALA A 154 3.29 -16.17 0.95
CA ALA A 154 3.21 -17.19 1.98
C ALA A 154 4.33 -17.07 3.04
N GLN A 155 5.43 -16.41 2.69
CA GLN A 155 6.56 -16.17 3.58
C GLN A 155 6.37 -14.93 4.49
N LEU A 156 5.31 -14.16 4.29
CA LEU A 156 4.99 -12.99 5.10
C LEU A 156 4.17 -13.39 6.34
N ASN A 157 4.63 -12.94 7.52
CA ASN A 157 3.98 -13.16 8.80
C ASN A 157 3.47 -11.84 9.37
N MET A 158 2.39 -11.33 8.78
CA MET A 158 1.77 -10.11 9.25
C MET A 158 1.08 -10.33 10.59
N THR A 159 1.45 -9.54 11.59
CA THR A 159 0.67 -9.35 12.81
C THR A 159 -0.08 -8.02 12.75
N GLU A 160 -1.06 -7.82 13.62
CA GLU A 160 -1.77 -6.54 13.73
C GLU A 160 -0.82 -5.37 14.09
N LEU A 161 0.33 -5.68 14.69
CA LEU A 161 1.38 -4.74 15.07
C LEU A 161 2.31 -4.36 13.91
N SER A 162 2.14 -4.97 12.73
CA SER A 162 2.96 -4.64 11.56
C SER A 162 2.80 -3.16 11.19
N PRO A 163 3.91 -2.42 10.95
CA PRO A 163 3.86 -1.04 10.46
C PRO A 163 3.35 -0.98 9.01
N PHE A 164 3.33 -2.12 8.31
CA PHE A 164 2.81 -2.23 6.96
C PHE A 164 1.35 -2.67 6.93
N LEU A 165 0.61 -2.14 5.95
CA LEU A 165 -0.61 -2.73 5.43
C LEU A 165 -0.33 -3.30 4.04
N ILE A 166 -0.75 -4.54 3.80
CA ILE A 166 -0.57 -5.21 2.51
C ILE A 166 -1.92 -5.68 2.02
N ALA A 167 -2.38 -5.11 0.90
CA ALA A 167 -3.71 -5.36 0.38
C ALA A 167 -3.77 -5.16 -1.15
N PRO A 168 -4.73 -5.82 -1.83
CA PRO A 168 -5.03 -5.51 -3.22
C PRO A 168 -5.63 -4.10 -3.35
N VAL A 169 -5.45 -3.50 -4.51
CA VAL A 169 -6.10 -2.25 -4.89
C VAL A 169 -7.51 -2.52 -5.40
N GLU A 170 -8.47 -1.71 -4.94
CA GLU A 170 -9.85 -1.73 -5.42
C GLU A 170 -10.01 -0.80 -6.63
N TYR A 171 -10.58 -1.34 -7.71
CA TYR A 171 -10.70 -0.66 -9.00
C TYR A 171 -12.13 -0.19 -9.21
N LEU A 172 -12.33 1.14 -9.20
CA LEU A 172 -13.67 1.75 -9.21
C LEU A 172 -13.72 2.94 -10.18
N SER A 173 -14.90 3.24 -10.73
CA SER A 173 -15.11 4.51 -11.41
C SER A 173 -15.17 5.66 -10.42
N THR A 174 -15.03 6.89 -10.91
CA THR A 174 -15.18 8.10 -10.09
C THR A 174 -16.53 8.14 -9.38
N GLU A 175 -17.62 7.81 -10.09
CA GLU A 175 -18.98 7.77 -9.54
C GLU A 175 -19.11 6.71 -8.46
N ALA A 176 -18.55 5.51 -8.69
CA ALA A 176 -18.58 4.43 -7.71
C ALA A 176 -17.78 4.77 -6.45
N ARG A 177 -16.64 5.46 -6.57
CA ARG A 177 -15.85 5.94 -5.43
C ARG A 177 -16.62 6.99 -4.62
N LEU A 178 -17.25 7.96 -5.26
CA LEU A 178 -18.07 8.97 -4.58
C LEU A 178 -19.29 8.34 -3.90
N ALA A 179 -19.97 7.41 -4.57
CA ALA A 179 -21.08 6.66 -3.98
C ALA A 179 -20.64 5.84 -2.76
N TRP A 180 -19.46 5.21 -2.83
CA TRP A 180 -18.86 4.49 -1.70
C TRP A 180 -18.59 5.44 -0.51
N ILE A 181 -18.02 6.62 -0.76
CA ILE A 181 -17.78 7.63 0.31
C ILE A 181 -19.10 7.97 1.01
N ASN A 182 -20.13 8.34 0.24
CA ASN A 182 -21.43 8.71 0.81
C ASN A 182 -22.04 7.58 1.64
N LEU A 183 -22.05 6.34 1.12
CA LEU A 183 -22.56 5.18 1.86
C LEU A 183 -21.80 4.97 3.19
N ARG A 184 -20.48 5.17 3.22
CA ARG A 184 -19.70 5.07 4.45
C ARG A 184 -20.06 6.16 5.44
N LEU A 185 -20.29 7.38 4.97
CA LEU A 185 -20.72 8.50 5.82
C LEU A 185 -22.11 8.26 6.40
N ASP A 186 -23.06 7.72 5.64
CA ASP A 186 -24.41 7.37 6.12
C ASP A 186 -24.36 6.32 7.26
N LEU A 187 -23.63 5.22 7.02
CA LEU A 187 -23.46 4.14 8.00
C LEU A 187 -22.72 4.62 9.25
N PHE A 188 -21.69 5.44 9.06
CA PHE A 188 -20.93 6.03 10.16
C PHE A 188 -21.81 6.97 10.99
N THR A 189 -22.56 7.88 10.34
CA THR A 189 -23.49 8.82 10.98
C THR A 189 -24.52 8.09 11.84
N THR A 190 -25.16 7.06 11.27
CA THR A 190 -26.11 6.21 11.99
C THR A 190 -25.48 5.59 13.24
N THR A 191 -24.23 5.13 13.13
CA THR A 191 -23.48 4.55 14.25
C THR A 191 -23.15 5.58 15.32
N LEU A 192 -22.77 6.82 14.95
CA LEU A 192 -22.50 7.90 15.92
C LEU A 192 -23.74 8.18 16.77
N GLN A 193 -24.92 8.25 16.14
CA GLN A 193 -26.20 8.47 16.82
C GLN A 193 -26.53 7.31 17.76
N GLN A 194 -26.38 6.05 17.31
CA GLN A 194 -26.65 4.88 18.14
C GLN A 194 -25.74 4.82 19.37
N LEU A 195 -24.46 5.17 19.22
CA LEU A 195 -23.48 5.17 20.30
C LEU A 195 -23.56 6.40 21.20
N GLN A 196 -24.36 7.40 20.85
CA GLN A 196 -24.47 8.66 21.57
C GLN A 196 -23.09 9.29 21.80
N ILE A 197 -22.33 9.44 20.70
CA ILE A 197 -21.00 10.06 20.70
C ILE A 197 -21.08 11.46 21.32
N ASN A 198 -20.13 11.77 22.19
CA ASN A 198 -20.06 13.03 22.91
C ASN A 198 -18.69 13.69 22.69
N LYS A 199 -18.48 14.85 23.29
CA LYS A 199 -17.26 15.65 23.15
C LYS A 199 -15.96 14.88 23.45
N ASN A 200 -15.99 13.93 24.39
CA ASN A 200 -14.79 13.20 24.81
C ASN A 200 -14.36 12.12 23.82
N ASN A 201 -15.25 11.67 22.93
CA ASN A 201 -14.96 10.60 21.98
C ASN A 201 -15.18 10.98 20.51
N ALA A 202 -15.72 12.16 20.23
CA ALA A 202 -15.85 12.71 18.88
C ALA A 202 -14.49 12.79 18.14
N GLY A 203 -13.42 13.15 18.85
CA GLY A 203 -12.08 13.19 18.26
C GLY A 203 -11.58 11.83 17.78
N LEU A 204 -11.86 10.76 18.55
CA LEU A 204 -11.55 9.39 18.14
C LEU A 204 -12.36 8.98 16.90
N ALA A 205 -13.66 9.31 16.89
CA ALA A 205 -14.52 9.03 15.75
C ALA A 205 -14.02 9.73 14.47
N ALA A 206 -13.68 11.02 14.55
CA ALA A 206 -13.11 11.77 13.43
C ALA A 206 -11.79 11.16 12.94
N ALA A 207 -10.89 10.78 13.85
CA ALA A 207 -9.61 10.16 13.51
C ALA A 207 -9.80 8.79 12.82
N MET A 208 -10.75 7.97 13.28
CA MET A 208 -11.07 6.69 12.63
C MET A 208 -11.64 6.86 11.22
N LEU A 209 -12.52 7.84 11.03
CA LEU A 209 -13.08 8.16 9.71
C LEU A 209 -11.98 8.65 8.76
N PHE A 210 -11.15 9.60 9.21
CA PHE A 210 -10.01 10.09 8.43
C PHE A 210 -9.06 8.96 8.02
N GLN A 211 -8.70 8.10 8.96
CA GLN A 211 -7.81 6.98 8.70
C GLN A 211 -8.39 6.00 7.67
N ARG A 212 -9.70 5.73 7.73
CA ARG A 212 -10.36 4.89 6.72
C ARG A 212 -10.31 5.53 5.34
N LEU A 213 -10.52 6.85 5.22
CA LEU A 213 -10.42 7.57 3.95
C LEU A 213 -9.00 7.55 3.39
N LEU A 214 -7.99 7.80 4.22
CA LEU A 214 -6.58 7.72 3.82
C LEU A 214 -6.20 6.31 3.32
N GLN A 215 -6.69 5.27 3.99
CA GLN A 215 -6.48 3.90 3.52
C GLN A 215 -7.22 3.66 2.19
N ALA A 216 -8.46 4.12 2.05
CA ALA A 216 -9.19 3.97 0.79
C ALA A 216 -8.50 4.72 -0.38
N SER A 217 -7.93 5.90 -0.15
CA SER A 217 -7.18 6.64 -1.18
C SER A 217 -5.89 5.95 -1.58
N LEU A 218 -5.23 5.25 -0.66
CA LEU A 218 -4.00 4.49 -0.94
C LEU A 218 -4.25 3.10 -1.51
N PHE A 219 -5.46 2.56 -1.37
CA PHE A 219 -5.83 1.22 -1.87
C PHE A 219 -7.00 1.25 -2.86
N SER A 220 -7.21 2.37 -3.54
CA SER A 220 -8.13 2.45 -4.68
C SER A 220 -7.47 3.11 -5.87
N LYS A 221 -7.96 2.75 -7.06
CA LYS A 221 -7.47 3.28 -8.34
C LYS A 221 -8.63 3.35 -9.34
N HIS A 222 -8.52 4.21 -10.34
CA HIS A 222 -9.51 4.25 -11.41
C HIS A 222 -9.60 2.88 -12.12
N HIS A 223 -10.81 2.42 -12.44
CA HIS A 223 -11.03 1.09 -13.01
C HIS A 223 -10.31 0.81 -14.33
N GLY A 224 -9.90 1.85 -15.05
CA GLY A 224 -9.06 1.75 -16.26
C GLY A 224 -7.70 1.08 -16.02
N PHE A 225 -7.22 1.03 -14.77
CA PHE A 225 -5.97 0.38 -14.38
C PHE A 225 -6.17 -1.05 -13.85
N ALA A 226 -7.37 -1.63 -13.96
CA ALA A 226 -7.66 -2.97 -13.42
C ALA A 226 -6.76 -4.08 -13.98
N GLU A 227 -6.14 -3.88 -15.14
CA GLU A 227 -5.20 -4.82 -15.72
C GLU A 227 -3.94 -5.01 -14.85
N GLU A 228 -3.54 -4.01 -14.07
CA GLU A 228 -2.34 -4.07 -13.22
C GLU A 228 -2.48 -5.13 -12.11
N GLN A 229 -3.71 -5.46 -11.69
CA GLN A 229 -4.01 -6.33 -10.54
C GLN A 229 -3.10 -6.02 -9.35
N GLU A 230 -3.08 -4.75 -8.99
CA GLU A 230 -2.08 -4.16 -8.10
C GLU A 230 -2.31 -4.61 -6.65
N TRP A 231 -1.21 -4.93 -5.99
CA TRP A 231 -1.11 -5.08 -4.55
C TRP A 231 -0.12 -4.04 -4.03
N ARG A 232 -0.48 -3.37 -2.94
CA ARG A 232 0.37 -2.36 -2.31
C ARG A 232 0.84 -2.83 -0.95
N VAL A 233 2.12 -2.64 -0.68
CA VAL A 233 2.71 -2.64 0.67
C VAL A 233 2.85 -1.18 1.07
N VAL A 234 2.05 -0.76 2.05
CA VAL A 234 2.01 0.65 2.49
C VAL A 234 2.51 0.75 3.92
N TYR A 235 3.54 1.57 4.11
CA TYR A 235 4.00 2.01 5.42
C TYR A 235 3.21 3.24 5.87
N PHE A 236 2.68 3.17 7.10
CA PHE A 236 2.06 4.31 7.77
C PHE A 236 2.87 4.67 9.02
N PRO A 237 3.35 5.93 9.16
CA PRO A 237 4.05 6.37 10.37
C PRO A 237 3.29 6.07 11.67
N ASP A 238 1.97 6.29 11.68
CA ASP A 238 1.10 6.03 12.85
C ASP A 238 1.07 4.56 13.30
N ARG A 239 1.48 3.62 12.42
CA ARG A 239 1.54 2.18 12.73
C ARG A 239 2.92 1.78 13.28
N ASP A 240 3.97 2.55 13.02
CA ASP A 240 5.32 2.30 13.55
C ASP A 240 5.53 2.93 14.93
N ARG A 241 4.72 2.51 15.90
CA ARG A 241 4.68 3.09 17.26
C ARG A 241 6.02 3.01 17.99
N GLU A 242 6.77 1.95 17.73
CA GLU A 242 8.09 1.71 18.32
C GLU A 242 9.23 2.26 17.45
N SER A 243 8.92 2.96 16.35
CA SER A 243 9.89 3.54 15.41
C SER A 243 10.92 2.53 14.90
N ILE A 244 10.49 1.27 14.71
CA ILE A 244 11.37 0.16 14.34
C ILE A 244 11.94 0.32 12.92
N LEU A 245 11.25 1.05 12.04
CA LEU A 245 11.70 1.30 10.67
C LEU A 245 12.36 2.67 10.47
N LYS A 246 12.44 3.51 11.51
CA LYS A 246 13.03 4.85 11.43
C LYS A 246 14.46 4.87 10.88
N SER A 247 15.25 3.84 11.22
CA SER A 247 16.63 3.68 10.71
C SER A 247 16.73 3.28 9.24
N MET A 248 15.60 3.00 8.59
CA MET A 248 15.50 2.57 7.19
C MET A 248 15.02 3.70 6.26
N PHE A 249 14.68 4.87 6.82
CA PHE A 249 14.47 6.07 6.01
C PHE A 249 15.75 6.48 5.31
N SER A 250 15.64 6.77 4.03
CA SER A 250 16.75 7.04 3.14
C SER A 250 16.28 7.88 1.96
N TYR A 251 17.12 8.01 0.95
CA TYR A 251 16.84 8.80 -0.23
C TYR A 251 17.31 8.07 -1.48
N TRP A 252 16.65 8.38 -2.59
CA TRP A 252 17.18 8.13 -3.91
C TRP A 252 17.54 9.49 -4.53
N ILE A 253 18.75 9.58 -5.08
CA ILE A 253 19.24 10.76 -5.78
C ILE A 253 19.27 10.41 -7.26
N GLY A 254 18.38 11.03 -8.01
CA GLY A 254 18.24 10.80 -9.44
C GLY A 254 18.25 12.09 -10.26
N PRO A 255 17.97 12.00 -11.56
CA PRO A 255 17.94 13.17 -12.44
C PRO A 255 16.95 14.26 -12.00
N GLY A 256 15.86 13.87 -11.32
CA GLY A 256 14.86 14.79 -10.77
C GLY A 256 15.17 15.33 -9.36
N GLY A 257 16.38 15.08 -8.83
CA GLY A 257 16.79 15.51 -7.50
C GLY A 257 16.64 14.43 -6.43
N VAL A 258 16.48 14.87 -5.18
CA VAL A 258 16.40 14.00 -4.00
C VAL A 258 14.95 13.60 -3.75
N GLN A 259 14.70 12.29 -3.68
CA GLN A 259 13.40 11.73 -3.35
C GLN A 259 13.50 10.91 -2.06
N PRO A 260 12.60 11.10 -1.09
CA PRO A 260 12.56 10.27 0.12
C PRO A 260 12.18 8.83 -0.25
N LYS A 261 12.80 7.87 0.43
CA LYS A 261 12.55 6.43 0.30
C LYS A 261 12.53 5.78 1.68
N LEU A 262 11.75 4.73 1.82
CA LEU A 262 11.93 3.74 2.88
C LEU A 262 12.61 2.52 2.27
N LYS A 263 13.88 2.30 2.60
CA LYS A 263 14.67 1.15 2.14
C LYS A 263 14.52 0.01 3.13
N PHE A 264 13.43 -0.74 3.00
CA PHE A 264 13.08 -1.79 3.92
C PHE A 264 14.05 -2.97 3.81
N ARG A 265 14.88 -3.16 4.82
CA ARG A 265 15.83 -4.28 4.91
C ARG A 265 15.07 -5.59 5.11
N LEU A 266 15.33 -6.57 4.25
CA LEU A 266 14.69 -7.88 4.23
C LEU A 266 15.35 -8.82 5.26
N VAL A 267 15.28 -8.42 6.52
CA VAL A 267 15.81 -9.16 7.67
C VAL A 267 14.67 -9.60 8.60
N PRO A 268 14.90 -10.60 9.47
CA PRO A 268 13.94 -10.97 10.49
C PRO A 268 13.62 -9.79 11.42
N LEU A 269 12.34 -9.43 11.50
CA LEU A 269 11.82 -8.41 12.40
C LEU A 269 10.73 -9.03 13.25
N THR A 270 10.93 -9.04 14.57
CA THR A 270 9.97 -9.56 15.55
C THR A 270 8.59 -8.93 15.33
N GLY A 271 7.58 -9.77 15.09
CA GLY A 271 6.20 -9.34 14.87
C GLY A 271 5.86 -8.85 13.46
N ILE A 272 6.82 -8.79 12.53
CA ILE A 272 6.57 -8.39 11.12
C ILE A 272 6.88 -9.52 10.16
N THR A 273 7.97 -10.25 10.38
CA THR A 273 8.46 -11.27 9.47
C THR A 273 8.84 -12.55 10.23
N ALA A 274 8.98 -13.66 9.51
CA ALA A 274 9.44 -14.91 10.10
C ALA A 274 10.88 -14.78 10.65
N PRO A 275 11.27 -15.59 11.66
CA PRO A 275 12.65 -15.59 12.20
C PRO A 275 13.74 -15.92 11.16
N ASP A 276 13.40 -16.67 10.12
CA ASP A 276 14.24 -17.03 8.98
C ASP A 276 13.78 -16.28 7.71
N PHE A 277 13.19 -15.10 7.87
CA PHE A 277 12.87 -14.20 6.76
C PHE A 277 14.15 -13.63 6.14
N GLY A 278 14.19 -13.63 4.82
CA GLY A 278 15.30 -13.14 4.03
C GLY A 278 14.92 -13.06 2.56
N LEU A 279 15.74 -12.37 1.77
CA LEU A 279 15.52 -12.21 0.33
C LEU A 279 15.37 -13.57 -0.38
N GLU A 280 16.22 -14.55 -0.06
CA GLU A 280 16.16 -15.90 -0.64
C GLU A 280 14.92 -16.69 -0.28
N ARG A 281 14.30 -16.39 0.85
CA ARG A 281 13.05 -17.03 1.20
C ARG A 281 11.89 -16.35 0.48
N LEU A 282 11.93 -15.02 0.42
CA LEU A 282 10.87 -14.21 -0.17
C LEU A 282 10.77 -14.34 -1.70
N VAL A 283 11.90 -14.36 -2.42
CA VAL A 283 11.91 -14.35 -3.89
C VAL A 283 11.55 -15.72 -4.45
N HIS A 284 10.36 -15.89 -5.02
CA HIS A 284 10.00 -17.11 -5.75
C HIS A 284 10.81 -17.26 -7.05
N SER A 285 10.86 -16.22 -7.88
CA SER A 285 11.56 -16.24 -9.16
C SER A 285 11.93 -14.84 -9.66
N ILE A 286 12.91 -14.76 -10.56
CA ILE A 286 13.26 -13.52 -11.27
C ILE A 286 13.01 -13.76 -12.76
N ILE A 287 12.29 -12.84 -13.40
CA ILE A 287 12.00 -12.89 -14.84
C ILE A 287 12.73 -11.71 -15.49
N LEU A 288 13.66 -11.99 -16.39
CA LEU A 288 14.29 -10.96 -17.22
C LEU A 288 13.36 -10.61 -18.38
N GLY A 289 13.30 -9.33 -18.74
CA GLY A 289 12.39 -8.83 -19.77
C GLY A 289 12.59 -9.48 -21.15
N PRO A 290 11.62 -9.34 -22.06
CA PRO A 290 11.61 -10.06 -23.33
C PRO A 290 12.64 -9.59 -24.36
N ILE A 291 13.22 -8.38 -24.23
CA ILE A 291 14.06 -7.79 -25.30
C ILE A 291 15.55 -8.11 -25.17
N HIS A 292 15.96 -8.79 -24.10
CA HIS A 292 17.37 -9.09 -23.87
C HIS A 292 17.91 -10.08 -24.89
N ASN A 293 19.07 -9.78 -25.49
CA ASN A 293 19.82 -10.69 -26.34
C ASN A 293 20.61 -11.73 -25.51
N ALA A 294 21.22 -12.72 -26.17
CA ALA A 294 21.96 -13.80 -25.50
C ALA A 294 23.09 -13.29 -24.57
N LEU A 295 23.83 -12.27 -24.99
CA LEU A 295 24.92 -11.68 -24.21
C LEU A 295 24.39 -11.01 -22.94
N SER A 296 23.34 -10.18 -23.07
CA SER A 296 22.72 -9.48 -21.95
C SER A 296 22.11 -10.47 -20.95
N ARG A 297 21.45 -11.53 -21.43
CA ARG A 297 20.93 -12.62 -20.57
C ARG A 297 22.05 -13.27 -19.76
N ARG A 298 23.16 -13.64 -20.40
CA ARG A 298 24.31 -14.25 -19.71
C ARG A 298 24.98 -13.27 -18.74
N ALA A 299 25.04 -11.99 -19.08
CA ALA A 299 25.57 -10.96 -18.21
C ALA A 299 24.72 -10.79 -16.94
N THR A 300 23.39 -10.74 -17.07
CA THR A 300 22.48 -10.68 -15.90
C THR A 300 22.58 -11.92 -15.04
N LEU A 301 22.66 -13.11 -15.65
CA LEU A 301 22.87 -14.35 -14.90
C LEU A 301 24.19 -14.32 -14.13
N ARG A 302 25.29 -13.91 -14.79
CA ARG A 302 26.61 -13.77 -14.15
C ARG A 302 26.59 -12.75 -13.02
N MET A 303 25.86 -11.65 -13.17
CA MET A 303 25.66 -10.68 -12.09
C MET A 303 25.03 -11.35 -10.87
N LEU A 304 23.94 -12.11 -11.05
CA LEU A 304 23.32 -12.84 -9.93
C LEU A 304 24.25 -13.93 -9.36
N GLU A 305 25.00 -14.65 -10.19
CA GLU A 305 26.00 -15.64 -9.74
C GLU A 305 27.08 -15.01 -8.86
N LEU A 306 27.45 -13.74 -9.12
CA LEU A 306 28.48 -13.03 -8.34
C LEU A 306 27.91 -12.40 -7.05
N GLU A 307 26.74 -11.77 -7.15
CA GLU A 307 26.16 -11.00 -6.04
C GLU A 307 25.34 -11.88 -5.09
N ARG A 308 24.61 -12.88 -5.62
CA ARG A 308 23.72 -13.76 -4.85
C ARG A 308 23.44 -15.10 -5.56
N PRO A 309 24.37 -16.07 -5.52
CA PRO A 309 24.28 -17.32 -6.28
C PRO A 309 22.98 -18.11 -6.09
N SER A 310 22.39 -18.06 -4.89
CA SER A 310 21.13 -18.72 -4.52
C SER A 310 19.91 -18.23 -5.31
N LEU A 311 19.97 -17.03 -5.89
CA LEU A 311 18.91 -16.46 -6.72
C LEU A 311 19.17 -16.66 -8.23
N ALA A 312 20.41 -16.93 -8.62
CA ALA A 312 20.78 -17.11 -10.02
C ALA A 312 20.02 -18.28 -10.68
N ASN A 313 19.80 -19.38 -9.94
CA ASN A 313 19.04 -20.53 -10.41
C ASN A 313 17.52 -20.26 -10.54
N ARG A 314 17.04 -19.10 -10.09
CA ARG A 314 15.63 -18.67 -10.19
C ARG A 314 15.41 -17.66 -11.31
N LEU A 315 16.47 -17.30 -12.04
CA LEU A 315 16.39 -16.42 -13.19
C LEU A 315 15.85 -17.19 -14.40
N ARG A 316 14.75 -16.71 -14.96
CA ARG A 316 14.27 -17.08 -16.30
C ARG A 316 14.14 -15.84 -17.17
N VAL A 317 13.95 -16.03 -18.46
CA VAL A 317 13.76 -14.94 -19.43
C VAL A 317 12.36 -15.03 -19.99
N SER A 318 11.66 -13.90 -20.03
CA SER A 318 10.35 -13.81 -20.66
C SER A 318 10.45 -14.22 -22.13
N SER A 319 9.59 -15.15 -22.56
CA SER A 319 9.46 -15.54 -23.96
C SER A 319 8.39 -14.74 -24.73
N THR A 320 7.76 -13.77 -24.07
CA THR A 320 6.70 -12.94 -24.64
C THR A 320 7.19 -12.20 -25.90
N PRO A 321 6.52 -12.34 -27.06
CA PRO A 321 6.79 -11.50 -28.22
C PRO A 321 6.59 -10.02 -27.88
N PHE A 322 7.67 -9.23 -27.93
CA PHE A 322 7.64 -7.84 -27.51
C PHE A 322 8.07 -6.90 -28.63
N ARG A 323 7.29 -5.84 -28.83
CA ARG A 323 7.62 -4.75 -29.74
C ARG A 323 7.82 -3.50 -28.89
N PRO A 324 9.08 -3.05 -28.69
CA PRO A 324 9.36 -1.81 -27.99
C PRO A 324 8.69 -0.65 -28.71
N THR A 325 8.05 0.22 -27.94
CA THR A 325 7.52 1.51 -28.41
C THR A 325 8.56 2.60 -28.30
#